data_AF-A0A0E3ST93-F1
#
_entry.id   AF-A0A0E3ST93-F1
#
_cell.length_a   1.000
_cell.length_b   1.000
_cell.length_c   1.000
_cell.angle_alpha   90.00
_cell.angle_beta   90.00
_cell.angle_gamma   90.00
#
_symmetry.space_group_name_H-M   'P 1'
#
loop_
_entity.id
_entity.type
_entity.pdbx_description
1 polymer ?
#
loop_
_entity_poly.entity_id
_entity_poly.type
_entity_poly.pdbx_seq_one_letter_code
_entity_poly.pdbx_strand_id
1 'polypeptide(L)'
;MPQKFSKLLLHPSFEKTVLAVNKLKITLPSIPSNVDLDFNLYKFPNNAQLLTNIEDIKAYNLNPKNGEQFLKNRYKICAYDESIQKSKALEGSAYLTSHSLVIHGEDDYVSSNYLTFYFYTRSSELCKKSDYIRLSENTEADFKADYAKDRSAFLIENTPTSAILFVDGPLIGGQVSSYTIDTNNKLLSNNIVPIFFVKNSDSNLVVENIKEIKNKYNSDLHWAYSFLKNGQRTSFFKYVDKHNSNNAKIFCYLKAFNGSPQRVEFHLNTFDKFKDIIPELMDLIYYLLLVQGNLKNPQVRSIAIAEAYARSTLRLFDLTKIMKDLGITPTINEERFK
;
A
#
# COMPACT_ATOMS: atom_id res chain seq x y z
N MET A 1 14.25 15.48 -16.78
CA MET A 1 12.97 15.11 -16.12
C MET A 1 13.07 14.84 -14.61
N PRO A 2 14.14 14.22 -14.05
CA PRO A 2 14.23 13.87 -12.63
C PRO A 2 13.95 15.02 -11.64
N GLN A 3 14.52 16.20 -11.88
CA GLN A 3 14.36 17.38 -11.02
C GLN A 3 12.92 17.88 -10.87
N LYS A 4 12.03 17.64 -11.85
CA LYS A 4 10.60 18.03 -11.74
C LYS A 4 9.77 17.02 -10.93
N PHE A 5 10.30 15.82 -10.70
CA PHE A 5 9.61 14.76 -9.96
C PHE A 5 9.97 14.76 -8.46
N SER A 6 11.19 15.18 -8.10
CA SER A 6 11.58 15.33 -6.70
C SER A 6 10.82 16.49 -6.06
N LYS A 7 9.86 16.17 -5.19
CA LYS A 7 9.06 17.18 -4.49
C LYS A 7 8.46 16.63 -3.21
N LEU A 8 8.31 17.53 -2.24
CA LEU A 8 7.44 17.36 -1.08
C LEU A 8 6.19 18.20 -1.31
N LEU A 9 5.04 17.54 -1.36
CA LEU A 9 3.73 18.15 -1.51
C LEU A 9 3.01 18.10 -0.17
N LEU A 10 2.41 19.22 0.24
CA LEU A 10 1.49 19.26 1.38
C LEU A 10 0.06 19.30 0.85
N HIS A 11 -0.85 18.58 1.49
CA HIS A 11 -2.28 18.69 1.20
C HIS A 11 -2.71 20.17 1.30
N PRO A 12 -3.55 20.71 0.41
CA PRO A 12 -3.94 22.13 0.45
C PRO A 12 -4.56 22.61 1.77
N SER A 13 -5.11 21.69 2.56
CA SER A 13 -5.64 21.97 3.90
C SER A 13 -4.64 21.76 5.04
N PHE A 14 -3.43 21.24 4.78
CA PHE A 14 -2.50 20.80 5.82
C PHE A 14 -2.24 21.89 6.87
N GLU A 15 -1.72 23.04 6.43
CA GLU A 15 -1.40 24.17 7.31
C GLU A 15 -2.65 24.72 7.99
N LYS A 16 -3.78 24.72 7.28
CA LYS A 16 -5.06 25.22 7.78
C LYS A 16 -5.62 24.31 8.88
N THR A 17 -5.47 22.99 8.75
CA THR A 17 -5.81 22.02 9.79
C THR A 17 -4.92 22.20 11.01
N VAL A 18 -3.60 22.37 10.81
CA VAL A 18 -2.65 22.62 11.91
C VAL A 18 -3.03 23.89 12.69
N LEU A 19 -3.31 24.99 11.99
CA LEU A 19 -3.74 26.24 12.60
C LEU A 19 -5.10 26.12 13.30
N ALA A 20 -6.03 25.34 12.75
CA ALA A 20 -7.34 25.09 13.37
C ALA A 20 -7.23 24.31 14.68
N VAL A 21 -6.45 23.22 14.69
CA VAL A 21 -6.17 22.42 15.90
C VAL A 21 -5.58 23.32 16.98
N ASN A 22 -4.63 24.19 16.60
CA ASN A 22 -4.03 25.14 17.54
C ASN A 22 -5.03 26.19 18.07
N LYS A 23 -5.75 26.87 17.17
CA LYS A 23 -6.73 27.92 17.55
C LYS A 23 -7.78 27.38 18.52
N LEU A 24 -8.15 26.11 18.38
CA LEU A 24 -9.10 25.42 19.25
C LEU A 24 -8.47 24.84 20.52
N LYS A 25 -7.15 25.00 20.70
CA LYS A 25 -6.37 24.50 21.85
C LYS A 25 -6.52 22.99 22.06
N ILE A 26 -6.65 22.25 20.96
CA ILE A 26 -6.77 20.79 20.99
C ILE A 26 -5.40 20.19 21.33
N THR A 27 -5.37 19.31 22.33
CA THR A 27 -4.12 18.70 22.79
C THR A 27 -3.95 17.32 22.22
N LEU A 28 -3.01 17.12 21.28
CA LEU A 28 -2.61 15.76 20.89
C LEU A 28 -1.42 15.28 21.74
N PRO A 29 -1.31 13.97 21.97
CA PRO A 29 -0.25 13.39 22.78
C PRO A 29 1.13 13.59 22.15
N SER A 30 2.13 13.62 23.03
CA SER A 30 3.55 13.75 22.67
C SER A 30 4.18 12.52 21.98
N ILE A 31 3.51 11.37 22.01
CA ILE A 31 3.97 10.15 21.36
C ILE A 31 2.85 9.65 20.44
N PRO A 32 2.90 9.93 19.12
CA PRO A 32 1.98 9.33 18.17
C PRO A 32 2.22 7.82 18.11
N SER A 33 1.15 7.04 17.90
CA SER A 33 1.30 5.63 17.56
C SER A 33 1.39 5.48 16.05
N ASN A 34 2.34 4.68 15.56
CA ASN A 34 2.31 4.22 14.18
C ASN A 34 1.05 3.38 13.97
N VAL A 35 0.38 3.59 12.84
CA VAL A 35 -0.80 2.81 12.47
C VAL A 35 -0.44 1.96 11.27
N ASP A 36 -0.47 0.64 11.46
CA ASP A 36 -0.61 -0.28 10.35
C ASP A 36 -2.08 -0.33 9.97
N LEU A 37 -2.41 0.13 8.76
CA LEU A 37 -3.76 -0.01 8.24
C LEU A 37 -4.02 -1.49 7.98
N ASP A 38 -4.76 -2.12 8.89
CA ASP A 38 -5.20 -3.48 8.68
C ASP A 38 -6.36 -3.50 7.67
N PHE A 39 -6.01 -3.68 6.40
CA PHE A 39 -6.95 -3.98 5.32
C PHE A 39 -7.34 -5.47 5.27
N ASN A 40 -6.75 -6.31 6.13
CA ASN A 40 -7.07 -7.72 6.28
C ASN A 40 -8.18 -7.99 7.31
N LEU A 41 -8.69 -6.95 8.01
CA LEU A 41 -9.77 -7.07 9.01
C LEU A 41 -11.08 -7.66 8.46
N TYR A 42 -11.21 -7.79 7.15
CA TYR A 42 -12.13 -8.75 6.58
C TYR A 42 -11.33 -9.98 6.19
N LYS A 43 -11.50 -11.06 6.98
CA LYS A 43 -11.39 -12.42 6.43
C LYS A 43 -12.04 -12.34 5.05
N PHE A 44 -11.27 -12.60 3.99
CA PHE A 44 -11.82 -12.72 2.65
C PHE A 44 -13.07 -13.59 2.83
N PRO A 45 -14.26 -13.13 2.42
CA PRO A 45 -15.43 -13.95 2.63
C PRO A 45 -15.10 -15.32 2.02
N ASN A 46 -15.36 -16.40 2.75
CA ASN A 46 -15.23 -17.79 2.27
C ASN A 46 -16.24 -18.09 1.14
N ASN A 47 -16.63 -17.05 0.40
CA ASN A 47 -17.75 -16.93 -0.51
C ASN A 47 -17.24 -16.60 -1.92
N ALA A 48 -15.98 -16.92 -2.25
CA ALA A 48 -15.51 -16.85 -3.63
C ALA A 48 -16.50 -17.61 -4.52
N GLN A 49 -17.05 -16.97 -5.56
CA GLN A 49 -17.90 -17.69 -6.52
C GLN A 49 -17.06 -18.62 -7.39
N LEU A 50 -15.83 -18.19 -7.69
CA LEU A 50 -14.98 -18.87 -8.64
C LEU A 50 -13.50 -18.58 -8.31
N LEU A 51 -12.80 -19.59 -7.78
CA LEU A 51 -11.36 -19.69 -7.94
C LEU A 51 -11.09 -20.58 -9.15
N THR A 52 -10.41 -20.05 -10.16
CA THR A 52 -9.98 -20.84 -11.32
C THR A 52 -8.48 -20.76 -11.51
N ASN A 53 -7.89 -21.89 -11.90
CA ASN A 53 -6.51 -21.95 -12.32
C ASN A 53 -6.44 -21.40 -13.75
N ILE A 54 -5.54 -20.45 -13.98
CA ILE A 54 -5.27 -19.91 -15.33
C ILE A 54 -4.15 -20.72 -16.00
N GLU A 55 -3.28 -21.32 -15.19
CA GLU A 55 -2.16 -22.15 -15.60
C GLU A 55 -2.23 -23.52 -14.91
N ASP A 56 -1.49 -24.50 -15.43
CA ASP A 56 -1.32 -25.79 -14.75
C ASP A 56 -0.76 -25.57 -13.34
N ILE A 57 -1.30 -26.28 -12.34
CA ILE A 57 -0.81 -26.25 -10.96
C ILE A 57 0.56 -26.92 -10.92
N LYS A 58 1.61 -26.11 -11.10
CA LYS A 58 3.02 -26.48 -10.93
C LYS A 58 3.82 -25.27 -10.47
N ALA A 59 5.07 -25.52 -10.07
CA ALA A 59 6.02 -24.44 -9.82
C ALA A 59 6.63 -23.97 -11.15
N TYR A 60 6.74 -22.64 -11.30
CA TYR A 60 7.38 -22.00 -12.44
C TYR A 60 8.67 -21.33 -11.97
N ASN A 61 9.78 -21.62 -12.65
CA ASN A 61 11.08 -21.02 -12.34
C ASN A 61 11.13 -19.58 -12.86
N LEU A 62 11.75 -18.70 -12.07
CA LEU A 62 12.00 -17.30 -12.41
C LEU A 62 13.48 -17.11 -12.73
N ASN A 63 13.77 -16.24 -13.69
CA ASN A 63 15.12 -15.94 -14.15
C ASN A 63 15.48 -14.48 -13.90
N PRO A 64 16.37 -14.19 -12.93
CA PRO A 64 16.69 -12.81 -12.59
C PRO A 64 17.52 -12.11 -13.68
N LYS A 65 18.21 -12.85 -14.57
CA LYS A 65 18.91 -12.25 -15.72
C LYS A 65 17.93 -11.69 -16.74
N ASN A 66 16.82 -12.39 -16.98
CA ASN A 66 15.74 -11.88 -17.82
C ASN A 66 15.14 -10.62 -17.18
N GLY A 67 14.95 -10.63 -15.85
CA GLY A 67 14.46 -9.47 -15.10
C GLY A 67 15.37 -8.25 -15.21
N GLU A 68 16.69 -8.46 -15.07
CA GLU A 68 17.70 -7.40 -15.27
C GLU A 68 17.67 -6.85 -16.70
N GLN A 69 17.53 -7.70 -17.71
CA GLN A 69 17.41 -7.26 -19.10
C GLN A 69 16.11 -6.48 -19.31
N PHE A 70 15.00 -6.96 -18.75
CA PHE A 70 13.70 -6.30 -18.84
C PHE A 70 13.69 -4.93 -18.14
N LEU A 71 14.47 -4.75 -17.07
CA LEU A 71 14.66 -3.44 -16.44
C LEU A 71 15.17 -2.37 -17.42
N LYS A 72 15.91 -2.77 -18.47
CA LYS A 72 16.45 -1.86 -19.50
C LYS A 72 15.43 -1.52 -20.60
N ASN A 73 14.21 -2.07 -20.52
CA ASN A 73 13.13 -1.73 -21.45
C ASN A 73 12.61 -0.31 -21.25
N ARG A 74 11.67 0.09 -22.11
CA ARG A 74 11.12 1.46 -22.15
C ARG A 74 10.23 1.83 -20.96
N TYR A 75 9.85 0.88 -20.11
CA TYR A 75 8.98 1.16 -18.96
C TYR A 75 9.74 1.84 -17.84
N LYS A 76 9.19 2.94 -17.33
CA LYS A 76 9.69 3.53 -16.08
C LYS A 76 9.29 2.65 -14.91
N ILE A 77 10.23 2.33 -14.02
CA ILE A 77 9.91 1.58 -12.81
C ILE A 77 9.56 2.55 -11.69
N CYS A 78 8.37 2.38 -11.14
CA CYS A 78 7.84 3.15 -10.04
C CYS A 78 7.47 2.22 -8.88
N ALA A 79 7.54 2.73 -7.67
CA ALA A 79 6.99 2.05 -6.51
C ALA A 79 6.35 3.01 -5.53
N TYR A 80 5.32 2.54 -4.86
CA TYR A 80 4.55 3.30 -3.90
C TYR A 80 4.43 2.55 -2.59
N ASP A 81 4.56 3.31 -1.51
CA ASP A 81 4.26 2.91 -0.14
C ASP A 81 3.83 4.13 0.69
N GLU A 82 3.34 3.92 1.90
CA GLU A 82 2.96 4.97 2.82
C GLU A 82 3.44 4.74 4.26
N SER A 83 3.34 5.79 5.07
CA SER A 83 3.47 5.69 6.52
C SER A 83 2.46 6.58 7.20
N ILE A 84 1.83 6.08 8.27
CA ILE A 84 0.74 6.76 8.96
C ILE A 84 1.06 6.86 10.45
N GLN A 85 0.92 8.07 10.98
CA GLN A 85 0.94 8.36 12.40
C GLN A 85 -0.45 8.79 12.86
N LYS A 86 -0.88 8.22 13.99
CA LYS A 86 -2.12 8.60 14.67
C LYS A 86 -1.82 9.14 16.05
N SER A 87 -2.48 10.26 16.38
CA SER A 87 -2.47 10.83 17.72
C SER A 87 -3.90 10.90 18.25
N LYS A 88 -4.16 10.34 19.43
CA LYS A 88 -5.48 10.38 20.07
C LYS A 88 -5.52 11.47 21.13
N ALA A 89 -6.39 12.45 20.95
CA ALA A 89 -6.70 13.51 21.90
C ALA A 89 -8.03 13.26 22.61
N LEU A 90 -8.33 14.03 23.66
CA LEU A 90 -9.66 14.02 24.27
C LEU A 90 -10.72 14.53 23.29
N GLU A 91 -10.35 15.52 22.50
CA GLU A 91 -11.24 16.19 21.55
C GLU A 91 -11.42 15.40 20.25
N GLY A 92 -10.62 14.37 19.99
CA GLY A 92 -10.66 13.66 18.72
C GLY A 92 -9.39 12.86 18.38
N SER A 93 -9.20 12.57 17.10
CA SER A 93 -8.01 11.87 16.59
C SER A 93 -7.41 12.59 15.41
N ALA A 94 -6.10 12.76 15.45
CA ALA A 94 -5.31 13.30 14.36
C ALA A 94 -4.62 12.19 13.59
N TYR A 95 -4.57 12.34 12.27
CA TYR A 95 -3.89 11.43 11.35
C TYR A 95 -2.96 12.22 10.46
N LEU A 96 -1.68 11.85 10.49
CA LEU A 96 -0.64 12.34 9.58
C LEU A 96 -0.25 11.18 8.68
N THR A 97 -0.44 11.34 7.37
CA THR A 97 -0.07 10.32 6.39
C THR A 97 0.98 10.86 5.44
N SER A 98 2.06 10.12 5.26
CA SER A 98 3.06 10.36 4.23
C SER A 98 2.93 9.30 3.15
N HIS A 99 2.45 9.71 1.98
CA HIS A 99 2.45 8.92 0.75
C HIS A 99 3.79 9.11 0.04
N SER A 100 4.41 8.03 -0.44
CA SER A 100 5.67 8.12 -1.20
C SER A 100 5.55 7.38 -2.53
N LEU A 101 5.89 8.07 -3.62
CA LEU A 101 6.04 7.49 -4.95
C LEU A 101 7.48 7.68 -5.40
N VAL A 102 8.18 6.58 -5.61
CA VAL A 102 9.57 6.55 -6.06
C VAL A 102 9.65 6.13 -7.52
N ILE A 103 10.52 6.77 -8.29
CA ILE A 103 10.85 6.41 -9.66
C ILE A 103 12.34 6.04 -9.72
N HIS A 104 12.67 5.00 -10.49
CA HIS A 104 14.05 4.70 -10.85
C HIS A 104 14.56 5.78 -11.81
N GLY A 105 15.51 6.59 -11.36
CA GLY A 105 16.32 7.46 -12.21
C GLY A 105 17.47 6.68 -12.85
N GLU A 106 18.32 7.40 -13.59
CA GLU A 106 19.49 6.80 -14.25
C GLU A 106 20.52 6.29 -13.23
N ASP A 107 20.81 7.10 -12.21
CA ASP A 107 21.83 6.79 -11.19
C ASP A 107 21.26 6.58 -9.78
N ASP A 108 20.04 7.05 -9.51
CA ASP A 108 19.44 7.02 -8.17
C ASP A 108 17.91 7.01 -8.24
N TYR A 109 17.28 6.82 -7.09
CA TYR A 109 15.84 6.87 -6.88
C TYR A 109 15.38 8.30 -6.64
N VAL A 110 14.31 8.70 -7.32
CA VAL A 110 13.70 10.02 -7.14
C VAL A 110 12.33 9.83 -6.51
N SER A 111 12.07 10.50 -5.39
CA SER A 111 10.79 10.42 -4.69
C SER A 111 9.94 11.68 -4.88
N SER A 112 8.65 11.50 -5.13
CA SER A 112 7.61 12.47 -4.84
C SER A 112 6.94 12.03 -3.54
N ASN A 113 6.86 12.91 -2.55
CA ASN A 113 6.19 12.62 -1.28
C ASN A 113 4.99 13.55 -1.10
N TYR A 114 3.89 13.03 -0.58
CA TYR A 114 2.67 13.79 -0.33
C TYR A 114 2.21 13.58 1.10
N LEU A 115 2.10 14.69 1.84
CA LEU A 115 1.79 14.69 3.26
C LEU A 115 0.38 15.25 3.51
N THR A 116 -0.45 14.47 4.20
CA THR A 116 -1.82 14.85 4.57
C THR A 116 -1.96 14.91 6.09
N PHE A 117 -2.73 15.87 6.58
CA PHE A 117 -3.03 16.02 8.01
C PHE A 117 -4.51 16.32 8.21
N TYR A 118 -5.18 15.42 8.93
CA TYR A 118 -6.59 15.53 9.28
C TYR A 118 -6.81 15.37 10.76
N PHE A 119 -7.77 16.12 11.29
CA PHE A 119 -8.27 15.95 12.65
C PHE A 119 -9.77 15.66 12.62
N TYR A 120 -10.16 14.57 13.26
CA TYR A 120 -11.53 14.09 13.32
C TYR A 120 -12.06 14.17 14.75
N THR A 121 -13.30 14.64 14.91
CA THR A 121 -13.97 14.77 16.21
C THR A 121 -15.44 14.39 16.11
N ARG A 122 -16.02 13.98 17.23
CA ARG A 122 -17.47 13.82 17.39
C ARG A 122 -18.16 15.12 17.83
N SER A 123 -17.37 16.14 18.20
CA SER A 123 -17.91 17.42 18.67
C SER A 123 -18.37 18.29 17.50
N SER A 124 -19.68 18.39 17.32
CA SER A 124 -20.27 19.34 16.36
C SER A 124 -19.93 20.80 16.70
N GLU A 125 -19.69 21.11 17.98
CA GLU A 125 -19.29 22.45 18.40
C GLU A 125 -17.89 22.82 17.91
N LEU A 126 -16.93 21.88 17.98
CA LEU A 126 -15.58 22.11 17.46
C LEU A 126 -15.59 22.27 15.94
N CYS A 127 -16.38 21.46 15.22
CA CYS A 127 -16.51 21.56 13.77
C CYS A 127 -17.12 22.89 13.33
N LYS A 128 -18.13 23.41 14.05
CA LYS A 128 -18.71 24.75 13.76
C LYS A 128 -17.69 25.89 13.90
N LYS A 129 -16.61 25.69 14.65
CA LYS A 129 -15.55 26.69 14.84
C LYS A 129 -14.46 26.62 13.77
N SER A 130 -14.43 25.57 12.93
CA SER A 130 -13.45 25.44 11.85
C SER A 130 -13.85 24.42 10.78
N ASP A 131 -13.81 24.84 9.51
CA ASP A 131 -14.04 23.97 8.34
C ASP A 131 -12.93 22.91 8.13
N TYR A 132 -11.82 22.99 8.88
CA TYR A 132 -10.68 22.08 8.76
C TYR A 132 -10.68 21.00 9.84
N ILE A 133 -11.68 21.02 10.73
CA ILE A 133 -11.94 19.99 11.73
C ILE A 133 -13.12 19.15 11.26
N ARG A 134 -12.90 17.84 11.08
CA ARG A 134 -13.89 16.95 10.46
C ARG A 134 -14.80 16.35 11.52
N LEU A 135 -16.11 16.51 11.34
CA LEU A 135 -17.10 15.79 12.14
C LEU A 135 -17.12 14.33 11.70
N SER A 136 -17.02 13.42 12.66
CA SER A 136 -16.94 11.99 12.37
C SER A 136 -17.48 11.15 13.52
N GLU A 137 -18.52 10.36 13.26
CA GLU A 137 -19.02 9.35 14.21
C GLU A 137 -18.21 8.05 14.16
N ASN A 138 -17.64 7.72 12.99
CA ASN A 138 -16.73 6.61 12.80
C ASN A 138 -15.43 7.08 12.15
N THR A 139 -14.53 7.56 13.00
CA THR A 139 -13.24 8.13 12.59
C THR A 139 -12.39 7.19 11.76
N GLU A 140 -12.45 5.88 12.02
CA GLU A 140 -11.66 4.92 11.25
C GLU A 140 -12.17 4.79 9.81
N ALA A 141 -13.49 4.69 9.62
CA ALA A 141 -14.09 4.61 8.29
C ALA A 141 -13.88 5.91 7.50
N ASP A 142 -14.11 7.07 8.14
CA ASP A 142 -13.94 8.38 7.49
C ASP A 142 -12.48 8.63 7.11
N PHE A 143 -11.54 8.32 8.01
CA PHE A 143 -10.11 8.36 7.71
C PHE A 143 -9.74 7.46 6.53
N LYS A 144 -10.19 6.19 6.53
CA LYS A 144 -9.90 5.24 5.44
C LYS A 144 -10.42 5.76 4.09
N ALA A 145 -11.58 6.41 4.07
CA ALA A 145 -12.14 7.00 2.86
C ALA A 145 -11.33 8.21 2.37
N ASP A 146 -10.93 9.12 3.26
CA ASP A 146 -10.07 10.27 2.90
C ASP A 146 -8.69 9.81 2.42
N TYR A 147 -8.05 8.92 3.18
CA TYR A 147 -6.77 8.28 2.81
C TYR A 147 -6.84 7.64 1.41
N ALA A 148 -7.90 6.89 1.12
CA ALA A 148 -8.04 6.21 -0.17
C ALA A 148 -8.15 7.21 -1.32
N LYS A 149 -8.89 8.32 -1.12
CA LYS A 149 -8.99 9.40 -2.12
C LYS A 149 -7.66 10.10 -2.34
N ASP A 150 -6.95 10.44 -1.27
CA ASP A 150 -5.65 11.11 -1.33
C ASP A 150 -4.62 10.24 -2.06
N ARG A 151 -4.52 8.95 -1.69
CA ARG A 151 -3.67 7.97 -2.37
C ARG A 151 -4.01 7.87 -3.86
N SER A 152 -5.30 7.77 -4.18
CA SER A 152 -5.79 7.63 -5.56
C SER A 152 -5.36 8.83 -6.41
N ALA A 153 -5.67 10.04 -5.95
CA ALA A 153 -5.31 11.28 -6.64
C ALA A 153 -3.81 11.40 -6.82
N PHE A 154 -3.05 11.17 -5.74
CA PHE A 154 -1.59 11.24 -5.77
C PHE A 154 -0.97 10.29 -6.78
N LEU A 155 -1.40 9.02 -6.80
CA LEU A 155 -0.89 8.03 -7.75
C LEU A 155 -1.23 8.38 -9.20
N ILE A 156 -2.46 8.80 -9.47
CA ILE A 156 -2.92 9.13 -10.82
C ILE A 156 -2.19 10.35 -11.38
N GLU A 157 -1.96 11.37 -10.56
CA GLU A 157 -1.33 12.62 -10.98
C GLU A 157 0.19 12.52 -11.13
N ASN A 158 0.84 11.68 -10.33
CA ASN A 158 2.30 11.69 -10.22
C ASN A 158 2.97 10.48 -10.89
N THR A 159 2.25 9.37 -11.13
CA THR A 159 2.86 8.24 -11.82
C THR A 159 3.04 8.59 -13.30
N PRO A 160 4.28 8.50 -13.85
CA PRO A 160 4.51 8.80 -15.25
C PRO A 160 3.81 7.79 -16.15
N THR A 161 3.42 8.23 -17.34
CA THR A 161 2.85 7.33 -18.37
C THR A 161 3.87 6.27 -18.79
N SER A 162 3.37 5.12 -19.25
CA SER A 162 4.21 3.98 -19.67
C SER A 162 5.17 3.53 -18.57
N ALA A 163 4.61 3.27 -17.38
CA ALA A 163 5.35 2.86 -16.19
C ALA A 163 4.84 1.53 -15.64
N ILE A 164 5.70 0.83 -14.91
CA ILE A 164 5.33 -0.28 -14.04
C ILE A 164 5.29 0.29 -12.62
N LEU A 165 4.15 0.18 -11.96
CA LEU A 165 3.93 0.70 -10.62
C LEU A 165 3.77 -0.46 -9.64
N PHE A 166 4.77 -0.67 -8.79
CA PHE A 166 4.70 -1.61 -7.68
C PHE A 166 4.05 -0.93 -6.46
N VAL A 167 3.07 -1.57 -5.85
CA VAL A 167 2.29 -1.01 -4.73
C VAL A 167 2.34 -1.98 -3.56
N ASP A 168 2.78 -1.51 -2.39
CA ASP A 168 2.63 -2.31 -1.17
C ASP A 168 1.16 -2.33 -0.70
N GLY A 169 0.69 -3.51 -0.30
CA GLY A 169 -0.68 -3.74 0.11
C GLY A 169 -1.57 -4.41 -0.94
N PRO A 170 -2.72 -4.95 -0.51
CA PRO A 170 -3.60 -5.73 -1.37
C PRO A 170 -4.38 -4.88 -2.39
N LEU A 171 -4.69 -5.46 -3.55
CA LEU A 171 -5.60 -4.85 -4.53
C LEU A 171 -7.05 -4.81 -4.01
N ILE A 172 -7.46 -5.89 -3.33
CA ILE A 172 -8.80 -6.06 -2.75
C ILE A 172 -8.62 -6.33 -1.26
N GLY A 173 -9.14 -5.44 -0.41
CA GLY A 173 -8.89 -5.43 1.04
C GLY A 173 -9.92 -4.60 1.82
N GLY A 174 -11.17 -5.06 1.88
CA GLY A 174 -12.23 -4.42 2.67
C GLY A 174 -12.80 -3.14 2.04
N GLN A 175 -13.08 -2.14 2.88
CA GLN A 175 -13.87 -0.93 2.54
C GLN A 175 -13.25 -0.03 1.46
N VAL A 176 -11.95 -0.14 1.19
CA VAL A 176 -11.25 0.69 0.20
C VAL A 176 -11.12 0.04 -1.19
N SER A 177 -11.62 -1.19 -1.36
CA SER A 177 -11.42 -1.97 -2.59
C SER A 177 -11.93 -1.27 -3.86
N SER A 178 -13.08 -0.58 -3.77
CA SER A 178 -13.63 0.18 -4.91
C SER A 178 -12.69 1.30 -5.34
N TYR A 179 -12.14 2.06 -4.41
CA TYR A 179 -11.17 3.13 -4.69
C TYR A 179 -9.91 2.59 -5.36
N THR A 180 -9.39 1.44 -4.89
CA THR A 180 -8.20 0.81 -5.47
C THR A 180 -8.46 0.33 -6.90
N ILE A 181 -9.63 -0.27 -7.17
CA ILE A 181 -10.00 -0.72 -8.52
C ILE A 181 -10.21 0.47 -9.47
N ASP A 182 -10.88 1.53 -9.02
CA ASP A 182 -11.07 2.75 -9.81
C ASP A 182 -9.72 3.41 -10.13
N THR A 183 -8.82 3.45 -9.16
CA THR A 183 -7.44 3.93 -9.34
C THR A 183 -6.70 3.07 -10.36
N ASN A 184 -6.77 1.74 -10.24
CA ASN A 184 -6.17 0.82 -11.19
C ASN A 184 -6.65 1.12 -12.61
N ASN A 185 -7.95 1.28 -12.83
CA ASN A 185 -8.51 1.57 -14.15
C ASN A 185 -8.03 2.91 -14.72
N LYS A 186 -7.91 3.96 -13.89
CA LYS A 186 -7.36 5.27 -14.30
C LYS A 186 -5.85 5.22 -14.59
N LEU A 187 -5.09 4.40 -13.85
CA LEU A 187 -3.69 4.15 -14.15
C LEU A 187 -3.53 3.41 -15.49
N LEU A 188 -4.39 2.40 -15.74
CA LEU A 188 -4.39 1.65 -17.00
C LEU A 188 -4.66 2.55 -18.22
N SER A 189 -5.54 3.56 -18.11
CA SER A 189 -5.77 4.51 -19.21
C SER A 189 -4.54 5.35 -19.55
N ASN A 190 -3.59 5.49 -18.61
CA ASN A 190 -2.31 6.19 -18.80
C ASN A 190 -1.15 5.24 -19.18
N ASN A 191 -1.48 4.01 -19.60
CA ASN A 191 -0.52 2.95 -19.92
C ASN A 191 0.41 2.59 -18.76
N ILE A 192 -0.08 2.68 -17.53
CA ILE A 192 0.65 2.25 -16.33
C ILE A 192 0.24 0.81 -16.02
N VAL A 193 1.17 -0.02 -15.56
CA VAL A 193 0.97 -1.41 -15.13
C VAL A 193 0.98 -1.47 -13.60
N PRO A 194 -0.16 -1.44 -12.90
CA PRO A 194 -0.21 -1.51 -11.44
C PRO A 194 -0.08 -2.96 -10.96
N ILE A 195 0.82 -3.20 -10.02
CA ILE A 195 1.11 -4.54 -9.47
C ILE A 195 1.17 -4.43 -7.95
N PHE A 196 0.37 -5.25 -7.27
CA PHE A 196 0.16 -5.15 -5.83
C PHE A 196 0.86 -6.30 -5.11
N PHE A 197 1.44 -6.01 -3.95
CA PHE A 197 2.21 -6.98 -3.16
C PHE A 197 1.59 -7.17 -1.78
N VAL A 198 1.43 -8.42 -1.38
CA VAL A 198 0.95 -8.78 -0.04
C VAL A 198 1.99 -9.66 0.64
N LYS A 199 2.61 -9.11 1.69
CA LYS A 199 3.66 -9.76 2.49
C LYS A 199 3.08 -10.73 3.54
N ASN A 200 1.96 -10.36 4.14
CA ASN A 200 1.26 -11.14 5.15
C ASN A 200 -0.20 -11.32 4.71
N SER A 201 -0.68 -12.56 4.72
CA SER A 201 -2.07 -12.86 4.36
C SER A 201 -2.55 -14.12 5.05
N ASP A 202 -3.70 -14.02 5.71
CA ASP A 202 -4.44 -15.17 6.24
C ASP A 202 -5.42 -15.74 5.21
N SER A 203 -5.11 -15.57 3.92
CA SER A 203 -5.94 -16.08 2.83
C SER A 203 -5.91 -17.60 2.79
N ASN A 204 -7.09 -18.17 2.58
CA ASN A 204 -7.31 -19.59 2.32
C ASN A 204 -7.94 -19.86 0.94
N LEU A 205 -7.93 -18.86 0.05
CA LEU A 205 -8.56 -18.95 -1.27
C LEU A 205 -8.10 -20.19 -2.03
N VAL A 206 -6.81 -20.49 -2.04
CA VAL A 206 -6.25 -21.62 -2.79
C VAL A 206 -6.46 -22.92 -2.03
N VAL A 207 -6.08 -22.98 -0.74
CA VAL A 207 -6.13 -24.21 0.04
C VAL A 207 -7.54 -24.69 0.36
N GLU A 208 -8.58 -23.86 0.28
CA GLU A 208 -9.97 -24.32 0.48
C GLU A 208 -10.66 -24.76 -0.82
N ASN A 209 -10.16 -24.33 -1.98
CA ASN A 209 -10.84 -24.48 -3.27
C ASN A 209 -10.16 -25.44 -4.27
N ILE A 210 -8.89 -25.80 -4.06
CA ILE A 210 -8.21 -26.80 -4.90
C ILE A 210 -8.25 -28.17 -4.22
N LYS A 211 -8.88 -29.16 -4.86
CA LYS A 211 -9.18 -30.49 -4.29
C LYS A 211 -7.93 -31.20 -3.76
N GLU A 212 -6.83 -31.14 -4.49
CA GLU A 212 -5.60 -31.87 -4.23
C GLU A 212 -4.85 -31.37 -2.97
N ILE A 213 -5.07 -30.12 -2.58
CA ILE A 213 -4.41 -29.46 -1.44
C ILE A 213 -5.36 -29.16 -0.29
N LYS A 214 -6.67 -29.42 -0.48
CA LYS A 214 -7.70 -29.10 0.50
C LYS A 214 -7.44 -29.75 1.85
N ASN A 215 -7.54 -28.96 2.92
CA ASN A 215 -7.32 -29.36 4.31
C ASN A 215 -5.91 -29.88 4.65
N LYS A 216 -4.90 -29.68 3.78
CA LYS A 216 -3.52 -30.12 4.04
C LYS A 216 -2.62 -29.05 4.65
N TYR A 217 -3.04 -27.79 4.59
CA TYR A 217 -2.24 -26.63 4.99
C TYR A 217 -3.09 -25.64 5.79
N ASN A 218 -2.43 -24.85 6.62
CA ASN A 218 -3.07 -23.86 7.49
C ASN A 218 -3.53 -22.61 6.73
N SER A 219 -2.85 -22.28 5.63
CA SER A 219 -3.15 -21.12 4.78
C SER A 219 -2.51 -21.26 3.41
N ASP A 220 -2.90 -20.38 2.49
CA ASP A 220 -2.28 -20.29 1.16
C ASP A 220 -0.77 -20.07 1.24
N LEU A 221 -0.31 -19.23 2.19
CA LEU A 221 1.11 -18.96 2.41
C LEU A 221 1.85 -20.19 2.94
N HIS A 222 1.25 -20.96 3.86
CA HIS A 222 1.83 -22.22 4.32
C HIS A 222 1.97 -23.21 3.15
N TRP A 223 0.94 -23.35 2.32
CA TRP A 223 1.01 -24.20 1.12
C TRP A 223 2.11 -23.75 0.16
N ALA A 224 2.12 -22.46 -0.22
CA ALA A 224 3.11 -21.92 -1.14
C ALA A 224 4.54 -22.05 -0.62
N TYR A 225 4.75 -21.86 0.69
CA TYR A 225 6.06 -22.03 1.32
C TYR A 225 6.58 -23.47 1.18
N SER A 226 5.72 -24.45 1.43
CA SER A 226 6.05 -25.89 1.35
C SER A 226 6.18 -26.38 -0.10
N PHE A 227 5.43 -25.79 -1.02
CA PHE A 227 5.40 -26.17 -2.42
C PHE A 227 6.56 -25.60 -3.25
N LEU A 228 7.00 -24.37 -2.97
CA LEU A 228 7.98 -23.65 -3.77
C LEU A 228 9.42 -23.81 -3.26
N LYS A 229 10.36 -23.90 -4.20
CA LYS A 229 11.79 -23.62 -3.98
C LYS A 229 12.08 -22.14 -4.18
N ASN A 230 13.26 -21.70 -3.75
CA ASN A 230 13.72 -20.33 -3.98
C ASN A 230 13.83 -20.05 -5.49
N GLY A 231 13.39 -18.87 -5.90
CA GLY A 231 13.34 -18.47 -7.31
C GLY A 231 12.19 -19.10 -8.09
N GLN A 232 11.13 -19.53 -7.40
CA GLN A 232 9.93 -20.06 -8.04
C GLN A 232 8.69 -19.25 -7.68
N ARG A 233 7.69 -19.32 -8.57
CA ARG A 233 6.31 -18.92 -8.30
C ARG A 233 5.34 -20.09 -8.48
N THR A 234 4.17 -19.98 -7.87
CA THR A 234 3.03 -20.85 -8.21
C THR A 234 2.49 -20.50 -9.60
N SER A 235 1.56 -21.32 -10.09
CA SER A 235 0.62 -20.92 -11.13
C SER A 235 -0.15 -19.64 -10.77
N PHE A 236 -0.68 -18.96 -11.79
CA PHE A 236 -1.65 -17.89 -11.62
C PHE A 236 -3.05 -18.44 -11.31
N PHE A 237 -3.71 -17.81 -10.34
CA PHE A 237 -5.07 -18.06 -9.92
C PHE A 237 -5.94 -16.85 -10.19
N LYS A 238 -7.15 -17.07 -10.72
CA LYS A 238 -8.18 -16.05 -10.86
C LYS A 238 -9.14 -16.14 -9.68
N TYR A 239 -9.40 -15.01 -9.04
CA TYR A 239 -10.47 -14.82 -8.08
C TYR A 239 -11.50 -13.85 -8.63
N VAL A 240 -12.78 -14.18 -8.46
CA VAL A 240 -13.91 -13.27 -8.69
C VAL A 240 -14.84 -13.34 -7.48
N ASP A 241 -15.12 -12.19 -6.88
CA ASP A 241 -16.08 -12.09 -5.79
C ASP A 241 -17.51 -12.42 -6.27
N LYS A 242 -18.27 -13.09 -5.41
CA LYS A 242 -19.63 -13.56 -5.72
C LYS A 242 -20.67 -12.45 -5.83
N HIS A 243 -20.48 -11.37 -5.09
CA HIS A 243 -21.44 -10.28 -5.00
C HIS A 243 -21.06 -9.10 -5.88
N ASN A 244 -19.76 -8.94 -6.16
CA ASN A 244 -19.26 -7.90 -7.04
C ASN A 244 -18.19 -8.45 -7.99
N SER A 245 -18.57 -8.75 -9.23
CA SER A 245 -17.64 -9.29 -10.23
C SER A 245 -16.48 -8.34 -10.59
N ASN A 246 -16.59 -7.05 -10.27
CA ASN A 246 -15.49 -6.09 -10.43
C ASN A 246 -14.42 -6.27 -9.34
N ASN A 247 -14.77 -6.85 -8.18
CA ASN A 247 -13.81 -7.29 -7.18
C ASN A 247 -13.17 -8.61 -7.63
N ALA A 248 -12.31 -8.51 -8.63
CA ALA A 248 -11.62 -9.64 -9.21
C ALA A 248 -10.12 -9.38 -9.35
N LYS A 249 -9.34 -10.45 -9.22
CA LYS A 249 -7.88 -10.38 -9.31
C LYS A 249 -7.28 -11.65 -9.87
N ILE A 250 -6.10 -11.50 -10.45
CA ILE A 250 -5.20 -12.59 -10.78
C ILE A 250 -4.02 -12.51 -9.84
N PHE A 251 -3.64 -13.62 -9.23
CA PHE A 251 -2.54 -13.63 -8.28
C PHE A 251 -1.73 -14.92 -8.34
N CYS A 252 -0.48 -14.83 -7.89
CA CYS A 252 0.38 -15.98 -7.63
C CYS A 252 1.21 -15.73 -6.36
N TYR A 253 1.83 -16.78 -5.85
CA TYR A 253 2.79 -16.67 -4.76
C TYR A 253 4.20 -16.86 -5.30
N LEU A 254 5.14 -16.03 -4.86
CA LEU A 254 6.55 -16.05 -5.26
C LEU A 254 7.43 -16.24 -4.03
N LYS A 255 8.36 -17.20 -4.09
CA LYS A 255 9.33 -17.47 -3.02
C LYS A 255 10.75 -17.09 -3.48
N ALA A 256 11.24 -15.95 -3.04
CA ALA A 256 12.56 -15.45 -3.44
C ALA A 256 13.70 -16.09 -2.63
N PHE A 257 13.51 -16.22 -1.31
CA PHE A 257 14.51 -16.72 -0.38
C PHE A 257 13.92 -17.84 0.49
N ASN A 258 14.75 -18.38 1.39
CA ASN A 258 14.32 -19.36 2.39
C ASN A 258 13.49 -18.71 3.51
N GLY A 259 12.36 -18.12 3.15
CA GLY A 259 11.42 -17.41 4.01
C GLY A 259 10.01 -17.45 3.42
N SER A 260 9.08 -16.69 4.02
CA SER A 260 7.69 -16.65 3.56
C SER A 260 7.60 -16.16 2.10
N PRO A 261 6.77 -16.80 1.24
CA PRO A 261 6.45 -16.27 -0.07
C PRO A 261 5.69 -14.94 0.02
N GLN A 262 5.74 -14.15 -1.05
CA GLN A 262 4.91 -12.97 -1.24
C GLN A 262 3.82 -13.26 -2.25
N ARG A 263 2.63 -12.69 -2.06
CA ARG A 263 1.58 -12.73 -3.07
C ARG A 263 1.72 -11.51 -3.98
N VAL A 264 1.74 -11.77 -5.29
CA VAL A 264 1.72 -10.75 -6.34
C VAL A 264 0.33 -10.75 -6.95
N GLU A 265 -0.33 -9.59 -6.98
CA GLU A 265 -1.70 -9.43 -7.46
C GLU A 265 -1.79 -8.43 -8.62
N PHE A 266 -2.65 -8.77 -9.59
CA PHE A 266 -3.03 -7.95 -10.73
C PHE A 266 -4.56 -7.86 -10.76
N HIS A 267 -5.10 -6.71 -11.16
CA HIS A 267 -6.50 -6.65 -11.55
C HIS A 267 -6.70 -7.41 -12.88
N LEU A 268 -7.90 -7.95 -13.14
CA LEU A 268 -8.18 -8.66 -14.40
C LEU A 268 -7.82 -7.80 -15.62
N ASN A 269 -8.29 -6.55 -15.64
CA ASN A 269 -8.02 -5.60 -16.72
C ASN A 269 -6.51 -5.33 -16.90
N THR A 270 -5.74 -5.34 -15.81
CA THR A 270 -4.28 -5.16 -15.88
C THR A 270 -3.63 -6.39 -16.50
N PHE A 271 -4.02 -7.57 -16.02
CA PHE A 271 -3.48 -8.83 -16.51
C PHE A 271 -3.80 -9.04 -18.00
N ASP A 272 -5.06 -8.80 -18.40
CA ASP A 272 -5.51 -8.98 -19.78
C ASP A 272 -4.81 -8.00 -20.74
N LYS A 273 -4.65 -6.74 -20.34
CA LYS A 273 -4.01 -5.70 -21.16
C LYS A 273 -2.50 -5.94 -21.36
N PHE A 274 -1.82 -6.47 -20.34
CA PHE A 274 -0.36 -6.61 -20.33
C PHE A 274 0.12 -8.06 -20.32
N LYS A 275 -0.76 -9.03 -20.63
CA LYS A 275 -0.51 -10.47 -20.58
C LYS A 275 0.83 -10.87 -21.19
N ASP A 276 1.17 -10.28 -22.33
CA ASP A 276 2.34 -10.64 -23.12
C ASP A 276 3.67 -10.31 -22.43
N ILE A 277 3.68 -9.37 -21.48
CA ILE A 277 4.90 -8.98 -20.73
C ILE A 277 4.91 -9.53 -19.30
N ILE A 278 3.86 -10.23 -18.85
CA ILE A 278 3.76 -10.74 -17.48
C ILE A 278 4.88 -11.73 -17.12
N PRO A 279 5.28 -12.68 -17.98
CA PRO A 279 6.40 -13.56 -17.68
C PRO A 279 7.69 -12.80 -17.33
N GLU A 280 8.05 -11.81 -18.13
CA GLU A 280 9.23 -10.96 -17.92
C GLU A 280 9.06 -10.02 -16.73
N LEU A 281 7.84 -9.54 -16.45
CA LEU A 281 7.54 -8.79 -15.23
C LEU A 281 7.77 -9.63 -13.98
N MET A 282 7.41 -10.92 -13.99
CA MET A 282 7.67 -11.81 -12.86
C MET A 282 9.17 -12.05 -12.66
N ASP A 283 9.94 -12.15 -13.75
CA ASP A 283 11.40 -12.22 -13.71
C ASP A 283 12.01 -10.91 -13.16
N LEU A 284 11.48 -9.74 -13.56
CA LEU A 284 11.88 -8.43 -13.02
C LEU A 284 11.59 -8.32 -11.52
N ILE A 285 10.40 -8.73 -11.07
CA ILE A 285 10.03 -8.72 -9.66
C ILE A 285 11.01 -9.57 -8.85
N TYR A 286 11.33 -10.77 -9.36
CA TYR A 286 12.31 -11.64 -8.71
C TYR A 286 13.70 -11.01 -8.66
N TYR A 287 14.18 -10.43 -9.76
CA TYR A 287 15.44 -9.69 -9.79
C TYR A 287 15.47 -8.58 -8.73
N LEU A 288 14.43 -7.75 -8.65
CA LEU A 288 14.36 -6.64 -7.69
C LEU A 288 14.27 -7.11 -6.23
N LEU A 289 13.73 -8.30 -5.97
CA LEU A 289 13.78 -8.95 -4.65
C LEU A 289 15.20 -9.39 -4.29
N LEU A 290 15.93 -9.99 -5.25
CA LEU A 290 17.32 -10.40 -5.06
C LEU A 290 18.24 -9.21 -4.80
N VAL A 291 18.09 -8.15 -5.60
CA VAL A 291 18.91 -6.93 -5.46
C VAL A 291 18.64 -6.20 -4.15
N GLN A 292 17.44 -6.28 -3.58
CA GLN A 292 17.18 -5.75 -2.24
C GLN A 292 17.99 -6.51 -1.17
N GLY A 293 18.15 -7.82 -1.32
CA GLY A 293 19.01 -8.64 -0.47
C GLY A 293 18.61 -8.74 1.01
N ASN A 294 17.45 -8.18 1.41
CA ASN A 294 17.01 -8.21 2.80
C ASN A 294 16.29 -9.52 3.11
N LEU A 295 17.01 -10.45 3.74
CA LEU A 295 16.47 -11.76 4.10
C LEU A 295 15.45 -11.72 5.26
N LYS A 296 15.48 -10.67 6.10
CA LYS A 296 14.59 -10.54 7.27
C LYS A 296 13.23 -9.96 6.90
N ASN A 297 13.23 -9.01 5.98
CA ASN A 297 12.02 -8.42 5.41
C ASN A 297 12.17 -8.38 3.89
N PRO A 298 12.03 -9.54 3.21
CA PRO A 298 12.12 -9.58 1.76
C PRO A 298 10.97 -8.75 1.19
N GLN A 299 11.30 -7.83 0.29
CA GLN A 299 10.36 -7.00 -0.45
C GLN A 299 11.05 -6.46 -1.71
N VAL A 300 10.25 -6.11 -2.73
CA VAL A 300 10.78 -5.53 -3.96
C VAL A 300 11.59 -4.28 -3.61
N ARG A 301 12.84 -4.17 -4.08
CA ARG A 301 13.74 -3.05 -3.75
C ARG A 301 13.08 -1.69 -3.88
N SER A 302 12.34 -1.48 -4.96
CA SER A 302 11.61 -0.24 -5.24
C SER A 302 10.62 0.12 -4.13
N ILE A 303 9.85 -0.86 -3.62
CA ILE A 303 8.90 -0.68 -2.52
C ILE A 303 9.67 -0.36 -1.23
N ALA A 304 10.77 -1.07 -0.94
CA ALA A 304 11.59 -0.78 0.24
C ALA A 304 12.09 0.66 0.31
N ILE A 305 12.39 1.22 -0.86
CA ILE A 305 12.89 2.58 -0.97
C ILE A 305 11.73 3.57 -0.80
N ALA A 306 10.56 3.30 -1.38
CA ALA A 306 9.35 4.08 -1.12
C ALA A 306 8.98 4.09 0.37
N GLU A 307 9.04 2.93 1.04
CA GLU A 307 8.85 2.80 2.50
C GLU A 307 9.81 3.71 3.28
N ALA A 308 11.10 3.69 2.91
CA ALA A 308 12.12 4.50 3.56
C ALA A 308 11.88 6.00 3.40
N TYR A 309 11.46 6.45 2.21
CA TYR A 309 11.10 7.85 1.97
C TYR A 309 9.81 8.25 2.71
N ALA A 310 8.79 7.40 2.73
CA ALA A 310 7.56 7.66 3.47
C ALA A 310 7.85 7.85 4.97
N ARG A 311 8.63 6.95 5.57
CA ARG A 311 9.03 7.06 6.99
C ARG A 311 9.91 8.26 7.27
N SER A 312 10.85 8.57 6.37
CA SER A 312 11.75 9.72 6.55
C SER A 312 11.01 11.04 6.43
N THR A 313 10.08 11.16 5.48
CA THR A 313 9.23 12.34 5.31
C THR A 313 8.35 12.56 6.54
N LEU A 314 7.75 11.50 7.09
CA LEU A 314 6.94 11.58 8.30
C LEU A 314 7.75 12.11 9.50
N ARG A 315 9.03 11.72 9.62
CA ARG A 315 9.94 12.21 10.68
C ARG A 315 10.31 13.70 10.55
N LEU A 316 10.16 14.31 9.37
CA LEU A 316 10.35 15.75 9.22
C LEU A 316 9.24 16.55 9.91
N PHE A 317 8.06 15.95 10.08
CA PHE A 317 6.88 16.58 10.66
C PHE A 317 6.55 15.92 11.99
N ASP A 318 7.29 16.30 13.02
CA ASP A 318 6.98 15.94 14.39
C ASP A 318 5.70 16.68 14.82
N LEU A 319 4.56 15.98 14.78
CA LEU A 319 3.26 16.49 15.24
C LEU A 319 3.36 17.11 16.62
N THR A 320 4.11 16.50 17.53
CA THR A 320 4.29 16.97 18.90
C THR A 320 5.04 18.28 18.94
N LYS A 321 6.11 18.41 18.16
CA LYS A 321 6.84 19.67 18.03
C LYS A 321 5.97 20.75 17.39
N ILE A 322 5.28 20.44 16.30
CA ILE A 322 4.37 21.37 15.61
C ILE A 322 3.30 21.88 16.60
N MET A 323 2.69 21.00 17.38
CA MET A 323 1.72 21.40 18.40
C MET A 323 2.30 22.20 19.56
N LYS A 324 3.49 21.80 20.04
CA LYS A 324 4.16 22.46 21.16
C LYS A 324 4.61 23.87 20.78
N ASP A 325 5.18 24.04 19.59
CA ASP A 325 5.56 25.35 19.03
C ASP A 325 4.33 26.25 18.81
N LEU A 326 3.16 25.64 18.71
CA LEU A 326 1.87 26.31 18.57
C LEU A 326 1.18 26.63 19.91
N GLY A 327 1.68 26.14 21.05
CA GLY A 327 1.22 26.51 22.40
C GLY A 327 0.29 25.51 23.08
N ILE A 328 0.33 24.23 22.68
CA ILE A 328 -0.49 23.15 23.24
C ILE A 328 0.23 22.46 24.43
N THR A 329 -0.48 22.29 25.55
CA THR A 329 0.05 21.69 26.79
C THR A 329 -0.29 20.19 26.87
N PRO A 330 0.69 19.27 26.95
CA PRO A 330 0.46 17.82 27.00
C PRO A 330 -0.35 17.36 28.23
N THR A 331 -1.03 16.21 28.13
CA THR A 331 -1.87 15.66 29.22
C THR A 331 -1.04 15.03 30.36
N ILE A 332 -1.64 14.88 31.56
CA ILE A 332 -0.95 14.36 32.78
C ILE A 332 -0.34 12.96 32.60
N ASN A 333 -0.89 12.11 31.72
CA ASN A 333 -0.33 10.79 31.43
C ASN A 333 1.01 10.87 30.66
N GLU A 334 1.39 12.05 30.17
CA GLU A 334 2.55 12.27 29.31
C GLU A 334 3.79 12.74 30.08
N GLU A 335 3.66 13.31 31.28
CA GLU A 335 4.82 13.64 32.13
C GLU A 335 5.47 12.39 32.76
N ARG A 336 4.75 11.26 32.79
CA ARG A 336 5.22 10.02 33.41
C ARG A 336 6.22 9.21 32.59
N PHE A 337 6.33 9.46 31.28
CA PHE A 337 7.13 8.63 30.36
C PHE A 337 8.23 9.40 29.61
N LYS A 338 8.74 10.50 30.20
CA LYS A 338 9.96 11.15 29.72
C LYS A 338 11.22 10.43 30.14
#